data_AF-A0A967IEZ7-F1
#
_entry.id   AF-A0A967IEZ7-F1
#
_cell.length_a   1.000
_cell.length_b   1.000
_cell.length_c   1.000
_cell.angle_alpha   90.00
_cell.angle_beta   90.00
_cell.angle_gamma   90.00
#
_symmetry.space_group_name_H-M   'P 1'
#
loop_
_entity.id
_entity.type
_entity.pdbx_description
1 polymer ?
#
loop_
_entity_poly.entity_id
_entity_poly.type
_entity_poly.pdbx_seq_one_letter_code
_entity_poly.pdbx_strand_id
1 'polypeptide(L)'
;PAPNFAYEMCLNKLDEADLSGLDLSSLRCAFNGAEPVSPATLERFCEHFSSFGFRRQALMPVYGLAECSVGLAFPPLEREEAVVDRVDRHEFTSSSRAVPAGNDEDALSFAACGRPLPGHEIRVVDDKGRELPERREGRVQFRGPSASSGYYRNPEETEKLFDGDWLDTGDLGYVAEGDLFVTGRIKDVVIVGGRNVYPHELEEAAGEIEGVRKGNVAVIGA
;
A
#
# COMPACT_ATOMS: atom_id res chain seq x y z
N PRO A 1 7.10 -10.04 -5.24
CA PRO A 1 7.05 -9.15 -4.05
C PRO A 1 6.77 -10.01 -2.82
N ALA A 2 7.26 -9.61 -1.65
CA ALA A 2 6.89 -10.21 -0.39
C ALA A 2 5.83 -9.32 0.31
N PRO A 3 4.86 -9.91 1.01
CA PRO A 3 3.90 -9.17 1.83
C PRO A 3 4.59 -8.52 3.04
N ASN A 4 3.97 -7.47 3.58
CA ASN A 4 4.51 -6.73 4.72
C ASN A 4 4.78 -7.64 5.94
N PHE A 5 3.92 -8.64 6.18
CA PHE A 5 4.12 -9.62 7.26
C PHE A 5 5.41 -10.43 7.10
N ALA A 6 5.92 -10.63 5.88
CA ALA A 6 7.18 -11.35 5.68
C ALA A 6 8.37 -10.53 6.22
N TYR A 7 8.32 -9.20 6.08
CA TYR A 7 9.31 -8.30 6.68
C TYR A 7 9.19 -8.30 8.21
N GLU A 8 7.97 -8.29 8.76
CA GLU A 8 7.75 -8.47 10.20
C GLU A 8 8.24 -9.85 10.69
N MET A 9 8.08 -10.91 9.91
CA MET A 9 8.62 -12.22 10.26
C MET A 9 10.14 -12.18 10.38
N CYS A 10 10.85 -11.53 9.44
CA CYS A 10 12.30 -11.35 9.55
C CYS A 10 12.69 -10.63 10.85
N LEU A 11 11.94 -9.58 11.23
CA LEU A 11 12.18 -8.82 12.47
C LEU A 11 11.93 -9.63 13.75
N ASN A 12 10.97 -10.57 13.72
CA ASN A 12 10.47 -11.23 14.93
C ASN A 12 10.93 -12.70 15.08
N LYS A 13 11.52 -13.30 14.04
CA LYS A 13 11.85 -14.74 14.03
C LYS A 13 13.32 -15.07 13.92
N LEU A 14 14.15 -14.14 13.46
CA LEU A 14 15.58 -14.36 13.30
C LEU A 14 16.29 -13.99 14.60
N ASP A 15 17.11 -14.90 15.13
CA ASP A 15 17.97 -14.64 16.28
C ASP A 15 19.41 -14.27 15.85
N GLU A 16 20.28 -13.94 16.81
CA GLU A 16 21.67 -13.57 16.52
C GLU A 16 22.45 -14.69 15.81
N ALA A 17 22.11 -15.95 16.04
CA ALA A 17 22.77 -17.07 15.40
C ALA A 17 22.36 -17.19 13.92
N ASP A 18 21.08 -16.96 13.62
CA ASP A 18 20.57 -16.89 12.24
C ASP A 18 21.19 -15.75 11.43
N LEU A 19 21.48 -14.62 12.10
CA LEU A 19 22.02 -13.41 11.47
C LEU A 19 23.56 -13.41 11.37
N SER A 20 24.22 -14.38 11.97
CA SER A 20 25.69 -14.46 12.01
C SER A 20 26.28 -14.59 10.60
N GLY A 21 27.11 -13.61 10.22
CA GLY A 21 27.77 -13.56 8.90
C GLY A 21 26.87 -13.09 7.75
N LEU A 22 25.66 -12.61 8.03
CA LEU A 22 24.76 -12.04 7.02
C LEU A 22 25.32 -10.72 6.46
N ASP A 23 25.37 -10.61 5.13
CA ASP A 23 25.71 -9.39 4.39
C ASP A 23 24.66 -9.12 3.30
N LEU A 24 23.87 -8.07 3.51
CA LEU A 24 22.79 -7.62 2.64
C LEU A 24 23.21 -6.49 1.69
N SER A 25 24.49 -6.12 1.64
CA SER A 25 24.98 -5.03 0.79
C SER A 25 24.74 -5.25 -0.70
N SER A 26 24.67 -6.53 -1.13
CA SER A 26 24.36 -6.92 -2.50
C SER A 26 22.87 -6.86 -2.85
N LEU A 27 21.97 -6.76 -1.86
CA LEU A 27 20.54 -6.66 -2.09
C LEU A 27 20.22 -5.28 -2.70
N ARG A 28 19.59 -5.29 -3.87
CA ARG A 28 19.30 -4.07 -4.64
C ARG A 28 17.82 -3.70 -4.63
N CYS A 29 16.94 -4.69 -4.61
CA CYS A 29 15.49 -4.49 -4.65
C CYS A 29 14.83 -5.54 -3.74
N ALA A 30 14.13 -5.07 -2.73
CA ALA A 30 13.29 -5.82 -1.81
C ALA A 30 11.87 -5.27 -1.94
N PHE A 31 11.07 -5.89 -2.81
CA PHE A 31 9.72 -5.44 -3.10
C PHE A 31 8.74 -5.84 -1.98
N ASN A 32 8.16 -4.84 -1.30
CA ASN A 32 7.08 -5.00 -0.32
C ASN A 32 5.74 -4.67 -0.97
N GLY A 33 4.80 -5.61 -1.02
CA GLY A 33 3.47 -5.41 -1.61
C GLY A 33 2.59 -6.64 -1.46
N ALA A 34 1.46 -6.72 -2.18
CA ALA A 34 0.42 -7.75 -2.04
C ALA A 34 -0.51 -7.61 -0.81
N GLU A 35 -0.17 -6.72 0.12
CA GLU A 35 -1.03 -6.26 1.22
C GLU A 35 -0.69 -4.79 1.57
N PRO A 36 -1.46 -4.11 2.42
CA PRO A 36 -1.10 -2.78 2.90
C PRO A 36 0.32 -2.74 3.45
N VAL A 37 1.14 -1.84 2.92
CA VAL A 37 2.53 -1.67 3.35
C VAL A 37 2.55 -0.76 4.59
N SER A 38 2.99 -1.27 5.74
CA SER A 38 3.09 -0.47 6.98
C SER A 38 4.37 0.37 6.95
N PRO A 39 4.27 1.72 7.02
CA PRO A 39 5.43 2.58 7.18
C PRO A 39 6.29 2.25 8.42
N ALA A 40 5.66 1.81 9.52
CA ALA A 40 6.38 1.44 10.74
C ALA A 40 7.22 0.16 10.54
N THR A 41 6.70 -0.83 9.80
CA THR A 41 7.48 -2.00 9.40
C THR A 41 8.68 -1.60 8.54
N LEU A 42 8.49 -0.69 7.57
CA LEU A 42 9.60 -0.25 6.71
C LEU A 42 10.74 0.38 7.50
N GLU A 43 10.42 1.26 8.44
CA GLU A 43 11.41 1.94 9.29
C GLU A 43 12.17 0.93 10.15
N ARG A 44 11.44 0.10 10.91
CA ARG A 44 12.03 -0.92 11.80
C ARG A 44 12.92 -1.90 11.02
N PHE A 45 12.50 -2.31 9.83
CA PHE A 45 13.28 -3.21 8.98
C PHE A 45 14.58 -2.56 8.53
N CYS A 46 14.51 -1.32 8.04
CA CYS A 46 15.70 -0.57 7.64
C CYS A 46 16.67 -0.37 8.82
N GLU A 47 16.17 0.03 9.99
CA GLU A 47 16.98 0.23 11.19
C GLU A 47 17.69 -1.07 11.61
N HIS A 48 16.92 -2.15 11.78
CA HIS A 48 17.44 -3.43 12.26
C HIS A 48 18.48 -4.04 11.31
N PHE A 49 18.19 -4.05 10.01
CA PHE A 49 19.06 -4.72 9.03
C PHE A 49 20.21 -3.84 8.50
N SER A 50 20.25 -2.55 8.87
CA SER A 50 21.33 -1.64 8.46
C SER A 50 22.72 -2.10 8.91
N SER A 51 22.82 -2.70 10.10
CA SER A 51 24.07 -3.26 10.64
C SER A 51 24.59 -4.47 9.86
N PHE A 52 23.72 -5.10 9.06
CA PHE A 52 24.04 -6.21 8.15
C PHE A 52 24.20 -5.74 6.70
N GLY A 53 24.39 -4.44 6.46
CA GLY A 53 24.63 -3.88 5.13
C GLY A 53 23.36 -3.63 4.30
N PHE A 54 22.16 -3.78 4.88
CA PHE A 54 20.93 -3.44 4.18
C PHE A 54 20.87 -1.93 3.88
N ARG A 55 20.49 -1.61 2.63
CA ARG A 55 20.42 -0.24 2.14
C ARG A 55 18.96 0.19 2.05
N ARG A 56 18.61 1.35 2.62
CA ARG A 56 17.22 1.89 2.59
C ARG A 56 16.68 2.01 1.16
N GLN A 57 17.55 2.32 0.20
CA GLN A 57 17.26 2.37 -1.25
C GLN A 57 16.70 1.05 -1.78
N ALA A 58 17.07 -0.09 -1.18
CA ALA A 58 16.63 -1.39 -1.64
C ALA A 58 15.18 -1.68 -1.23
N LEU A 59 14.63 -1.02 -0.22
CA LEU A 59 13.27 -1.26 0.26
C LEU A 59 12.26 -0.52 -0.64
N MET A 60 11.43 -1.28 -1.35
CA MET A 60 10.58 -0.75 -2.40
C MET A 60 9.12 -1.19 -2.19
N PRO A 61 8.26 -0.32 -1.62
CA PRO A 61 6.82 -0.54 -1.64
C PRO A 61 6.31 -0.57 -3.07
N VAL A 62 5.51 -1.57 -3.45
CA VAL A 62 5.00 -1.77 -4.81
C VAL A 62 3.52 -2.12 -4.78
N TYR A 63 2.83 -1.84 -5.88
CA TYR A 63 1.42 -2.20 -6.04
C TYR A 63 1.19 -3.08 -7.26
N GLY A 64 0.26 -4.03 -7.11
CA GLY A 64 0.00 -5.07 -8.08
C GLY A 64 -1.20 -5.92 -7.72
N LEU A 65 -1.82 -6.51 -8.73
CA LEU A 65 -3.04 -7.30 -8.65
C LEU A 65 -3.10 -8.30 -9.80
N ALA A 66 -3.89 -9.36 -9.65
CA ALA A 66 -4.02 -10.42 -10.64
C ALA A 66 -4.61 -9.90 -11.97
N GLU A 67 -5.50 -8.93 -11.89
CA GLU A 67 -6.14 -8.26 -13.02
C GLU A 67 -5.13 -7.49 -13.88
N CYS A 68 -3.95 -7.14 -13.34
CA CYS A 68 -2.82 -6.56 -14.06
C CYS A 68 -1.66 -7.57 -14.24
N SER A 69 -2.01 -8.86 -14.31
CA SER A 69 -1.09 -10.02 -14.31
C SER A 69 -0.29 -10.20 -13.01
N VAL A 70 0.45 -9.18 -12.54
CA VAL A 70 1.12 -9.18 -11.22
C VAL A 70 1.38 -7.75 -10.74
N GLY A 71 2.00 -6.90 -11.55
CA GLY A 71 2.61 -5.65 -11.10
C GLY A 71 2.11 -4.45 -11.89
N LEU A 72 1.84 -3.34 -11.19
CA LEU A 72 1.24 -2.15 -11.77
C LEU A 72 2.05 -0.89 -11.47
N ALA A 73 2.46 -0.68 -10.20
CA ALA A 73 3.22 0.50 -9.79
C ALA A 73 4.50 0.13 -9.03
N PHE A 74 5.59 0.82 -9.36
CA PHE A 74 6.92 0.62 -8.77
C PHE A 74 7.63 1.96 -8.52
N PRO A 75 8.38 2.10 -7.41
CA PRO A 75 9.22 3.27 -7.19
C PRO A 75 10.29 3.39 -8.28
N PRO A 76 10.67 4.60 -8.70
CA PRO A 76 11.85 4.81 -9.53
C PRO A 76 13.10 4.16 -8.90
N LEU A 77 13.96 3.55 -9.71
CA LEU A 77 15.14 2.82 -9.23
C LEU A 77 16.18 3.73 -8.57
N GLU A 78 16.19 5.01 -8.93
CA GLU A 78 17.10 6.02 -8.38
C GLU A 78 16.61 6.60 -7.05
N ARG A 79 15.44 6.18 -6.56
CA ARG A 79 14.86 6.69 -5.31
C ARG A 79 15.75 6.29 -4.12
N GLU A 80 16.09 7.28 -3.29
CA GLU A 80 17.02 7.08 -2.17
C GLU A 80 16.42 6.30 -1.00
N GLU A 81 15.10 6.39 -0.79
CA GLU A 81 14.38 5.62 0.21
C GLU A 81 12.87 5.56 -0.09
N ALA A 82 12.17 4.63 0.57
CA ALA A 82 10.71 4.57 0.51
C ALA A 82 10.09 5.89 0.98
N VAL A 83 9.14 6.42 0.21
CA VAL A 83 8.40 7.64 0.55
C VAL A 83 7.18 7.27 1.38
N VAL A 84 6.95 8.01 2.48
CA VAL A 84 5.78 7.90 3.34
C VAL A 84 5.12 9.26 3.39
N ASP A 85 3.84 9.35 2.97
CA ASP A 85 3.05 10.58 3.11
C ASP A 85 2.30 10.55 4.43
N ARG A 86 2.54 11.56 5.27
CA ARG A 86 1.85 11.77 6.55
C ARG A 86 0.72 12.75 6.31
N VAL A 87 -0.52 12.29 6.45
CA VAL A 87 -1.71 13.07 6.12
C VAL A 87 -2.57 13.34 7.33
N ASP A 88 -3.18 14.53 7.36
CA ASP A 88 -4.09 14.98 8.41
C ASP A 88 -5.28 14.01 8.47
N ARG A 89 -5.41 13.33 9.61
CA ARG A 89 -6.45 12.32 9.83
C ARG A 89 -7.84 12.91 9.67
N HIS A 90 -8.08 14.11 10.20
CA HIS A 90 -9.41 14.69 10.18
C HIS A 90 -9.84 15.01 8.75
N GLU A 91 -9.01 15.70 7.98
CA GLU A 91 -9.26 16.00 6.57
C GLU A 91 -9.41 14.73 5.74
N PHE A 92 -8.58 13.73 5.99
CA PHE A 92 -8.62 12.47 5.24
C PHE A 92 -9.89 11.67 5.52
N THR A 93 -10.21 11.43 6.79
CA THR A 93 -11.37 10.59 7.20
C THR A 93 -12.73 11.25 6.99
N SER A 94 -12.79 12.59 6.94
CA SER A 94 -14.04 13.34 6.76
C SER A 94 -14.30 13.81 5.33
N SER A 95 -13.25 13.99 4.53
CA SER A 95 -13.38 14.60 3.20
C SER A 95 -12.54 13.94 2.11
N SER A 96 -11.87 12.81 2.41
CA SER A 96 -11.02 12.07 1.48
C SER A 96 -9.90 12.93 0.89
N ARG A 97 -9.36 13.85 1.71
CA ARG A 97 -8.28 14.78 1.34
C ARG A 97 -6.98 14.42 2.03
N ALA A 98 -5.96 14.05 1.26
CA ALA A 98 -4.61 13.78 1.74
C ALA A 98 -3.82 15.09 1.94
N VAL A 99 -4.19 15.85 2.97
CA VAL A 99 -3.51 17.10 3.35
C VAL A 99 -2.27 16.75 4.19
N PRO A 100 -1.06 17.27 3.89
CA PRO A 100 0.12 17.02 4.73
C PRO A 100 -0.10 17.41 6.19
N ALA A 101 0.21 16.51 7.13
CA ALA A 101 -0.01 16.71 8.56
C ALA A 101 1.09 17.49 9.28
N GLY A 102 2.26 17.68 8.65
CA GLY A 102 3.44 18.22 9.33
C GLY A 102 3.90 17.31 10.47
N ASN A 103 4.05 17.87 11.67
CA ASN A 103 4.54 17.17 12.86
C ASN A 103 3.40 16.61 13.76
N ASP A 104 2.18 16.50 13.24
CA ASP A 104 1.07 15.92 14.01
C ASP A 104 1.32 14.44 14.32
N GLU A 105 1.27 14.08 15.60
CA GLU A 105 1.45 12.70 16.08
C GLU A 105 0.26 11.80 15.75
N ASP A 106 -0.93 12.38 15.52
CA ASP A 106 -2.15 11.64 15.14
C ASP A 106 -2.34 11.53 13.60
N ALA A 107 -1.28 11.82 12.83
CA ALA A 107 -1.30 11.72 11.38
C ALA A 107 -1.47 10.26 10.90
N LEU A 108 -2.23 10.08 9.83
CA LEU A 108 -2.24 8.84 9.06
C LEU A 108 -0.99 8.76 8.19
N SER A 109 -0.41 7.58 8.03
CA SER A 109 0.81 7.40 7.24
C SER A 109 0.58 6.36 6.14
N PHE A 110 0.84 6.74 4.88
CA PHE A 110 0.69 5.85 3.72
C PHE A 110 2.01 5.74 2.97
N ALA A 111 2.40 4.51 2.62
CA ALA A 111 3.60 4.28 1.81
C ALA A 111 3.31 4.53 0.32
N ALA A 112 4.23 5.21 -0.36
CA ALA A 112 4.18 5.41 -1.81
C ALA A 112 4.52 4.10 -2.53
N CYS A 113 3.56 3.52 -3.25
CA CYS A 113 3.74 2.29 -4.02
C CYS A 113 4.42 2.51 -5.38
N GLY A 114 4.76 3.75 -5.71
CA GLY A 114 5.46 4.07 -6.95
C GLY A 114 4.59 4.60 -8.07
N ARG A 115 5.16 4.59 -9.28
CA ARG A 115 4.57 5.11 -10.51
C ARG A 115 4.13 3.97 -11.42
N PRO A 116 3.14 4.17 -12.31
CA PRO A 116 2.74 3.13 -13.26
C PRO A 116 3.92 2.66 -14.11
N LEU A 117 3.97 1.36 -14.37
CA LEU A 117 4.94 0.77 -15.30
C LEU A 117 4.80 1.38 -16.71
N PRO A 118 5.86 1.39 -17.53
CA PRO A 118 5.78 1.86 -18.92
C PRO A 118 4.63 1.21 -19.70
N GLY A 119 3.87 2.02 -20.43
CA GLY A 119 2.70 1.57 -21.18
C GLY A 119 1.45 1.31 -20.32
N HIS A 120 1.50 1.55 -19.01
CA HIS A 120 0.36 1.50 -18.11
C HIS A 120 -0.01 2.91 -17.67
N GLU A 121 -1.28 3.09 -17.34
CA GLU A 121 -1.81 4.31 -16.78
C GLU A 121 -2.63 3.97 -15.54
N ILE A 122 -2.60 4.87 -14.55
CA ILE A 122 -3.39 4.80 -13.34
C ILE A 122 -4.17 6.11 -13.24
N ARG A 123 -5.43 6.02 -12.87
CA ARG A 123 -6.24 7.18 -12.48
C ARG A 123 -6.97 6.88 -11.18
N VAL A 124 -7.35 7.95 -10.49
CA VAL A 124 -8.19 7.87 -9.29
C VAL A 124 -9.51 8.56 -9.61
N VAL A 125 -10.63 7.87 -9.36
CA VAL A 125 -11.97 8.38 -9.72
C VAL A 125 -12.92 8.42 -8.53
N ASP A 126 -13.89 9.33 -8.60
CA ASP A 126 -14.99 9.38 -7.65
C ASP A 126 -16.05 8.28 -7.89
N ASP A 127 -17.13 8.31 -7.12
CA ASP A 127 -18.28 7.40 -7.22
C ASP A 127 -18.97 7.46 -8.59
N LYS A 128 -18.84 8.57 -9.32
CA LYS A 128 -19.42 8.81 -10.65
C LYS A 128 -18.44 8.54 -11.78
N GLY A 129 -17.25 8.01 -11.50
CA GLY A 129 -16.23 7.72 -12.51
C GLY A 129 -15.49 8.95 -13.03
N ARG A 130 -15.60 10.09 -12.34
CA ARG A 130 -14.88 11.32 -12.71
C ARG A 130 -13.51 11.29 -12.07
N GLU A 131 -12.50 11.56 -12.88
CA GLU A 131 -11.12 11.64 -12.42
C GLU A 131 -10.94 12.74 -11.38
N LEU A 132 -10.28 12.38 -10.28
CA LEU A 132 -10.01 13.24 -9.14
C LEU A 132 -8.63 13.90 -9.27
N PRO A 133 -8.47 15.13 -8.75
CA PRO A 133 -7.16 15.77 -8.70
C PRO A 133 -6.24 15.05 -7.71
N GLU A 134 -4.94 15.39 -7.73
CA GLU A 134 -3.98 14.88 -6.75
C GLU A 134 -4.46 15.10 -5.30
N ARG A 135 -4.00 14.21 -4.41
CA ARG A 135 -4.31 14.22 -2.98
C ARG A 135 -5.82 14.15 -2.66
N ARG A 136 -6.61 13.55 -3.57
CA ARG A 136 -7.98 13.11 -3.31
C ARG A 136 -8.05 11.60 -3.40
N GLU A 137 -8.56 10.99 -2.34
CA GLU A 137 -8.81 9.56 -2.33
C GLU A 137 -10.05 9.24 -3.17
N GLY A 138 -9.95 8.16 -3.94
CA GLY A 138 -11.05 7.57 -4.68
C GLY A 138 -10.71 6.16 -5.10
N ARG A 139 -11.48 5.63 -6.04
CA ARG A 139 -11.25 4.29 -6.59
C ARG A 139 -10.06 4.32 -7.52
N VAL A 140 -9.14 3.38 -7.35
CA VAL A 140 -8.00 3.21 -8.24
C VAL A 140 -8.46 2.45 -9.47
N GLN A 141 -8.18 3.01 -10.64
CA GLN A 141 -8.41 2.35 -11.91
C GLN A 141 -7.12 2.35 -12.73
N PHE A 142 -6.96 1.32 -13.56
CA PHE A 142 -5.79 1.22 -14.42
C PHE A 142 -6.14 0.73 -15.82
N ARG A 143 -5.23 0.99 -16.77
CA ARG A 143 -5.25 0.37 -18.08
C ARG A 143 -3.83 0.12 -18.56
N GLY A 144 -3.65 -0.84 -19.46
CA GLY A 144 -2.33 -1.15 -20.01
C GLY A 144 -2.27 -2.54 -20.64
N PRO A 145 -1.12 -2.91 -21.23
CA PRO A 145 -0.96 -4.16 -21.96
C PRO A 145 -1.03 -5.41 -21.07
N SER A 146 -0.87 -5.26 -19.76
CA SER A 146 -0.94 -6.38 -18.79
C SER A 146 -2.34 -6.58 -18.20
N ALA A 147 -3.33 -5.80 -18.64
CA ALA A 147 -4.71 -5.90 -18.17
C ALA A 147 -5.35 -7.24 -18.60
N SER A 148 -6.08 -7.83 -17.67
CA SER A 148 -6.84 -9.07 -17.89
C SER A 148 -7.95 -8.85 -18.92
N SER A 149 -8.29 -9.92 -19.64
CA SER A 149 -9.49 -9.96 -20.49
C SER A 149 -10.78 -10.23 -19.71
N GLY A 150 -10.70 -10.38 -18.39
CA GLY A 150 -11.84 -10.68 -17.52
C GLY A 150 -11.69 -11.99 -16.73
N TYR A 151 -12.74 -12.34 -16.01
CA TYR A 151 -12.80 -13.53 -15.18
C TYR A 151 -13.27 -14.76 -15.96
N TYR A 152 -12.62 -15.90 -15.72
CA TYR A 152 -12.96 -17.14 -16.40
C TYR A 152 -14.39 -17.59 -16.09
N ARG A 153 -15.23 -17.73 -17.13
CA ARG A 153 -16.64 -18.16 -17.05
C ARG A 153 -17.50 -17.31 -16.10
N ASN A 154 -17.18 -16.03 -15.94
CA ASN A 154 -17.96 -15.11 -15.12
C ASN A 154 -18.18 -13.78 -15.85
N PRO A 155 -19.11 -13.74 -16.82
CA PRO A 155 -19.34 -12.54 -17.63
C PRO A 155 -19.88 -11.37 -16.80
N GLU A 156 -20.67 -11.63 -15.75
CA GLU A 156 -21.24 -10.57 -14.90
C GLU A 156 -20.17 -9.83 -14.09
N GLU A 157 -19.25 -10.55 -13.43
CA GLU A 157 -18.15 -9.91 -12.73
C GLU A 157 -17.11 -9.34 -13.70
N THR A 158 -16.98 -9.93 -14.90
CA THR A 158 -16.14 -9.37 -15.96
C THR A 158 -16.67 -8.01 -16.40
N GLU A 159 -17.97 -7.86 -16.62
CA GLU A 159 -18.56 -6.58 -17.01
C GLU A 159 -18.34 -5.50 -15.93
N LYS A 160 -18.48 -5.87 -14.65
CA LYS A 160 -18.22 -4.94 -13.52
C LYS A 160 -16.76 -4.54 -13.37
N LEU A 161 -15.83 -5.35 -13.87
CA LEU A 161 -14.40 -5.06 -13.82
C LEU A 161 -14.04 -3.86 -14.72
N PHE A 162 -14.79 -3.64 -15.80
CA PHE A 162 -14.47 -2.60 -16.79
C PHE A 162 -15.31 -1.33 -16.59
N ASP A 163 -14.64 -0.18 -16.67
CA ASP A 163 -15.21 1.15 -16.80
C ASP A 163 -14.68 1.80 -18.10
N GLY A 164 -15.32 1.46 -19.22
CA GLY A 164 -14.80 1.76 -20.55
C GLY A 164 -13.48 1.02 -20.80
N ASP A 165 -12.42 1.78 -21.08
CA ASP A 165 -11.07 1.24 -21.33
C ASP A 165 -10.27 0.97 -20.04
N TRP A 166 -10.85 1.24 -18.87
CA TRP A 166 -10.21 1.13 -17.57
C TRP A 166 -10.73 -0.08 -16.81
N LEU A 167 -9.87 -0.67 -15.96
CA LEU A 167 -10.25 -1.71 -15.02
C LEU A 167 -10.31 -1.12 -13.61
N ASP A 168 -11.39 -1.42 -12.88
CA ASP A 168 -11.55 -1.11 -11.46
C ASP A 168 -10.78 -2.13 -10.61
N THR A 169 -9.88 -1.66 -9.75
CA THR A 169 -9.07 -2.56 -8.92
C THR A 169 -9.82 -3.06 -7.68
N GLY A 170 -10.92 -2.40 -7.31
CA GLY A 170 -11.58 -2.59 -6.03
C GLY A 170 -10.84 -1.96 -4.84
N ASP A 171 -9.74 -1.23 -5.10
CA ASP A 171 -8.92 -0.58 -4.09
C ASP A 171 -9.13 0.94 -4.07
N LEU A 172 -8.88 1.54 -2.91
CA LEU A 172 -8.87 2.98 -2.67
C LEU A 172 -7.44 3.50 -2.62
N GLY A 173 -7.27 4.73 -3.10
CA GLY A 173 -5.99 5.40 -3.03
C GLY A 173 -6.06 6.82 -3.58
N TYR A 174 -4.92 7.51 -3.52
CA TYR A 174 -4.73 8.82 -4.12
C TYR A 174 -3.37 8.89 -4.82
N VAL A 175 -3.23 9.85 -5.72
CA VAL A 175 -1.95 10.18 -6.36
C VAL A 175 -1.40 11.48 -5.78
N ALA A 176 -0.11 11.52 -5.50
CA ALA A 176 0.62 12.74 -5.16
C ALA A 176 2.03 12.68 -5.76
N GLU A 177 2.46 13.74 -6.45
CA GLU A 177 3.79 13.84 -7.05
C GLU A 177 4.12 12.66 -8.01
N GLY A 178 3.08 12.14 -8.64
CA GLY A 178 3.11 11.00 -9.57
C GLY A 178 3.16 9.62 -8.92
N ASP A 179 3.25 9.51 -7.59
CA ASP A 179 3.21 8.25 -6.87
C ASP A 179 1.78 7.88 -6.45
N LEU A 180 1.46 6.58 -6.52
CA LEU A 180 0.23 6.02 -5.98
C LEU A 180 0.39 5.67 -4.50
N PHE A 181 -0.56 6.12 -3.68
CA PHE A 181 -0.71 5.74 -2.29
C PHE A 181 -1.99 4.92 -2.13
N VAL A 182 -1.85 3.63 -1.84
CA VAL A 182 -2.98 2.72 -1.63
C VAL A 182 -3.40 2.79 -0.16
N THR A 183 -4.68 3.05 0.09
CA THR A 183 -5.19 3.37 1.42
C THR A 183 -6.06 2.26 2.00
N GLY A 184 -6.58 1.37 1.14
CA GLY A 184 -7.32 0.19 1.56
C GLY A 184 -8.14 -0.41 0.42
N ARG A 185 -8.96 -1.41 0.72
CA ARG A 185 -9.94 -1.93 -0.25
C ARG A 185 -11.30 -1.31 0.01
N ILE A 186 -12.06 -1.08 -1.06
CA ILE A 186 -13.42 -0.51 -0.97
C ILE A 186 -14.30 -1.34 -0.04
N LYS A 187 -14.15 -2.66 -0.07
CA LYS A 187 -14.94 -3.60 0.74
C LYS A 187 -14.50 -3.68 2.21
N ASP A 188 -13.31 -3.18 2.53
CA ASP A 188 -12.73 -3.32 3.86
C ASP A 188 -12.88 -2.03 4.68
N VAL A 189 -12.98 -0.85 4.05
CA VAL A 189 -13.19 0.42 4.78
C VAL A 189 -14.46 0.37 5.61
N VAL A 190 -14.32 0.64 6.91
CA VAL A 190 -15.41 0.69 7.87
C VAL A 190 -15.90 2.13 7.99
N ILE A 191 -17.22 2.35 7.92
CA ILE A 191 -17.81 3.69 8.06
C ILE A 191 -18.46 3.82 9.44
N VAL A 192 -17.93 4.69 10.29
CA VAL A 192 -18.47 4.95 11.63
C VAL A 192 -18.77 6.43 11.79
N GLY A 193 -20.03 6.77 12.10
CA GLY A 193 -20.43 8.17 12.33
C GLY A 193 -20.18 9.09 11.13
N GLY A 194 -20.24 8.56 9.91
CA GLY A 194 -19.98 9.32 8.67
C GLY A 194 -18.48 9.56 8.37
N ARG A 195 -17.58 8.84 9.05
CA ARG A 195 -16.14 8.89 8.81
C ARG A 195 -15.62 7.55 8.33
N ASN A 196 -14.65 7.59 7.43
CA ASN A 196 -13.92 6.40 7.00
C ASN A 196 -12.92 5.99 8.09
N VAL A 197 -12.95 4.72 8.45
CA VAL A 197 -12.04 4.07 9.38
C VAL A 197 -11.32 2.98 8.61
N TYR A 198 -9.99 3.03 8.61
CA TYR A 198 -9.14 2.10 7.87
C TYR A 198 -8.76 0.93 8.78
N PRO A 199 -9.21 -0.31 8.50
CA PRO A 199 -9.01 -1.46 9.38
C PRO A 199 -7.54 -1.69 9.75
N HIS A 200 -6.64 -1.58 8.77
CA HIS A 200 -5.22 -1.87 8.95
C HIS A 200 -4.58 -1.04 10.08
N GLU A 201 -5.02 0.20 10.26
CA GLU A 201 -4.51 1.08 11.31
C GLU A 201 -4.93 0.60 12.71
N LEU A 202 -6.20 0.21 12.84
CA LEU A 202 -6.73 -0.34 14.09
C LEU A 202 -6.17 -1.72 14.39
N GLU A 203 -5.94 -2.53 13.36
CA GLU A 203 -5.31 -3.85 13.46
C GLU A 203 -3.85 -3.74 13.90
N GLU A 204 -3.11 -2.75 13.37
CA GLU A 204 -1.74 -2.45 13.78
C GLU A 204 -1.70 -1.98 15.24
N ALA A 205 -2.54 -1.01 15.61
CA ALA A 205 -2.63 -0.52 16.98
C ALA A 205 -3.01 -1.63 17.99
N ALA A 206 -3.98 -2.48 17.65
CA ALA A 206 -4.37 -3.62 18.49
C ALA A 206 -3.28 -4.70 18.53
N GLY A 207 -2.47 -4.83 17.48
CA GLY A 207 -1.34 -5.74 17.40
C GLY A 207 -0.18 -5.37 18.35
N GLU A 208 -0.12 -4.14 18.85
CA GLU A 208 0.86 -3.71 19.86
C GLU A 208 0.47 -4.12 21.29
N ILE A 209 -0.75 -4.61 21.51
CA ILE A 209 -1.22 -5.03 22.85
C ILE A 209 -0.51 -6.33 23.25
N GLU A 210 0.03 -6.36 24.47
CA GLU A 210 0.70 -7.55 25.02
C GLU A 210 -0.20 -8.80 24.94
N GLY A 211 0.32 -9.89 24.36
CA GLY A 211 -0.39 -11.14 24.16
C GLY A 211 -1.16 -11.23 22.82
N VAL A 212 -1.33 -10.12 22.09
CA VAL A 212 -1.85 -10.13 20.72
C VAL A 212 -0.72 -10.38 19.73
N ARG A 213 -0.96 -11.24 18.73
CA ARG A 213 0.03 -11.49 17.67
C ARG A 213 -0.22 -10.50 16.52
N LYS A 214 0.78 -9.70 16.16
CA LYS A 214 0.74 -8.85 14.96
C LYS A 214 0.40 -9.68 13.72
N GLY A 215 -0.42 -9.12 12.83
CA GLY A 215 -0.95 -9.81 11.64
C GLY A 215 -2.07 -10.84 11.91
N ASN A 216 -2.44 -11.08 13.18
CA ASN A 216 -3.56 -11.95 13.56
C ASN A 216 -4.71 -11.15 14.19
N VAL A 217 -4.92 -9.91 13.75
CA VAL A 217 -6.03 -9.05 14.16
C VAL A 217 -6.85 -8.74 12.92
N ALA A 218 -8.18 -8.76 13.05
CA ALA A 218 -9.09 -8.36 12.01
C ALA A 218 -10.12 -7.38 12.59
N VAL A 219 -10.29 -6.24 11.94
CA VAL A 219 -11.32 -5.26 12.28
C VAL A 219 -12.49 -5.40 11.32
N ILE A 220 -13.69 -5.55 11.87
CA ILE A 220 -14.91 -5.82 11.11
C ILE A 220 -15.94 -4.74 11.45
N GLY A 221 -16.48 -4.09 10.43
CA GLY A 221 -17.60 -3.16 10.56
C GLY A 221 -18.92 -3.90 10.81
N ALA A 222 -19.77 -3.35 11.67
CA ALA A 222 -21.10 -3.88 12.00
C ALA A 222 -22.22 -3.03 11.40
#